data_AF-A0A2H0D8P4-F1
#
_entry.id   AF-A0A2H0D8P4-F1
#
_cell.length_a   1.000
_cell.length_b   1.000
_cell.length_c   1.000
_cell.angle_alpha   90.00
_cell.angle_beta   90.00
_cell.angle_gamma   90.00
#
_symmetry.space_group_name_H-M   'P 1'
#
loop_
_entity.id
_entity.type
_entity.pdbx_description
1 polymer ?
#
loop_
_entity_poly.entity_id
_entity_poly.type
_entity_poly.pdbx_seq_one_letter_code
_entity_poly.pdbx_strand_id
1 'polypeptide(L)'
;MIVTDMLSEIFGYDKYSEITSEFSIRSTYCDLATKLNGKLELLIEVKAIGLELKDTYVKQAVDYAANQGVDFVVLTNGLLWKAFKVTFT
;
A
#
# COMPACT_ATOMS: atom_id res chain seq x y z
N MET A 1 8.19 9.00 7.46
CA MET A 1 6.81 8.69 7.91
C MET A 1 6.89 7.38 8.66
N ILE A 2 6.26 7.26 9.83
CA ILE A 2 6.42 6.07 10.70
C ILE A 2 6.16 4.75 9.96
N VAL A 3 5.18 4.72 9.06
CA VAL A 3 4.87 3.54 8.23
C VAL A 3 6.02 3.15 7.30
N THR A 4 6.71 4.12 6.68
CA THR A 4 7.92 3.88 5.89
C THR A 4 9.04 3.27 6.74
N ASP A 5 9.20 3.77 7.97
CA ASP A 5 10.22 3.28 8.87
C ASP A 5 9.86 1.86 9.38
N MET A 6 8.59 1.56 9.63
CA MET A 6 8.13 0.20 9.93
C MET A 6 8.34 -0.76 8.74
N LEU A 7 8.05 -0.32 7.51
CA LEU A 7 8.36 -1.11 6.30
C LEU A 7 9.84 -1.47 6.21
N SER A 8 10.72 -0.53 6.54
CA SER A 8 12.16 -0.81 6.47
C SER A 8 12.70 -1.59 7.67
N GLU A 9 12.45 -1.11 8.89
CA GLU A 9 13.06 -1.63 10.11
C GLU A 9 12.38 -2.90 10.65
N ILE A 10 11.08 -3.08 10.39
CA ILE A 10 10.31 -4.22 10.91
C ILE A 10 10.05 -5.25 9.80
N PHE A 11 9.61 -4.80 8.63
CA PHE A 11 9.27 -5.71 7.52
C PHE A 11 10.45 -6.01 6.60
N GLY A 12 11.59 -5.31 6.77
CA GLY A 12 12.85 -5.62 6.09
C GLY A 12 12.94 -5.10 4.66
N TYR A 13 12.05 -4.20 4.23
CA TYR A 13 12.16 -3.59 2.91
C TYR A 13 13.33 -2.62 2.84
N ASP A 14 14.05 -2.61 1.72
CA ASP A 14 15.03 -1.57 1.44
C ASP A 14 14.31 -0.24 1.18
N LYS A 15 14.58 0.75 2.03
CA LYS A 15 13.90 2.05 2.00
C LYS A 15 14.13 2.83 0.71
N TYR A 16 15.22 2.58 -0.01
CA TYR A 16 15.62 3.33 -1.20
C TYR A 16 15.21 2.62 -2.49
N SER A 17 15.28 1.28 -2.54
CA SER A 17 14.98 0.52 -3.75
C SER A 17 13.58 -0.12 -3.76
N GLU A 18 13.02 -0.44 -2.59
CA GLU A 18 11.79 -1.24 -2.50
C GLU A 18 10.59 -0.46 -2.01
N ILE A 19 10.76 0.71 -1.40
CA ILE A 19 9.65 1.58 -0.98
C ILE A 19 9.61 2.82 -1.87
N THR A 20 8.43 3.13 -2.42
CA THR A 20 8.20 4.37 -3.17
C THR A 20 7.00 5.11 -2.59
N SER A 21 7.12 6.43 -2.47
CA SER A 21 6.01 7.32 -2.12
C SER A 21 5.26 7.77 -3.38
N GLU A 22 4.00 8.16 -3.21
CA GLU A 22 3.18 8.89 -4.20
C GLU A 22 3.11 8.19 -5.57
N PHE A 23 2.60 6.96 -5.60
CA PHE A 23 2.33 6.30 -6.86
C PHE A 23 1.08 6.93 -7.49
N SER A 24 1.27 7.85 -8.42
CA SER A 24 0.18 8.50 -9.15
C SER A 24 -0.42 7.51 -10.14
N ILE A 25 -1.68 7.15 -9.90
CA ILE A 25 -2.41 6.15 -10.64
C ILE A 25 -3.57 6.83 -11.32
N ARG A 26 -3.45 7.29 -12.58
CA ARG A 26 -4.58 7.75 -13.42
C ARG A 26 -5.79 8.38 -12.66
N SER A 27 -5.55 9.30 -11.71
CA SER A 27 -6.50 10.00 -10.80
C SER A 27 -6.72 9.47 -9.35
N THR A 28 -6.04 8.42 -8.91
CA THR A 28 -5.99 7.91 -7.53
C THR A 28 -4.55 8.00 -7.01
N TYR A 29 -4.38 8.30 -5.72
CA TYR A 29 -3.08 8.33 -5.05
C TYR A 29 -3.09 7.29 -3.94
N CYS A 30 -2.13 6.37 -3.96
CA CYS A 30 -1.76 5.62 -2.76
C CYS A 30 -0.52 6.28 -2.15
N ASP A 31 -0.51 6.41 -0.83
CA ASP A 31 0.56 7.08 -0.11
C ASP A 31 1.91 6.40 -0.33
N LEU A 32 1.92 5.07 -0.30
CA LEU A 32 3.11 4.25 -0.50
C LEU A 32 2.82 3.08 -1.43
N ALA A 33 3.88 2.56 -2.03
CA ALA A 33 3.89 1.29 -2.72
C ALA A 33 5.21 0.57 -2.46
N THR A 34 5.18 -0.76 -2.52
CA THR A 34 6.41 -1.56 -2.48
C THR A 34 6.70 -2.22 -3.82
N LYS A 35 7.98 -2.35 -4.14
CA LYS A 35 8.46 -3.02 -5.34
C LYS A 35 9.50 -4.07 -4.97
N LEU A 36 9.35 -5.28 -5.48
CA LEU A 36 10.35 -6.33 -5.35
C LEU A 36 10.83 -6.70 -6.75
N ASN A 37 12.15 -6.76 -6.94
CA ASN A 37 12.76 -7.01 -8.25
C ASN A 37 12.22 -6.08 -9.36
N GLY A 38 11.90 -4.83 -9.02
CA GLY A 38 11.36 -3.82 -9.94
C GLY A 38 9.87 -4.00 -10.28
N LYS A 39 9.20 -5.05 -9.79
CA LYS A 39 7.76 -5.26 -9.94
C LYS A 39 7.00 -4.70 -8.75
N LEU A 40 5.87 -4.05 -9.03
CA LEU A 40 4.96 -3.52 -8.02
C LEU A 40 4.23 -4.68 -7.32
N GLU A 41 4.34 -4.77 -6.00
CA GLU A 41 3.82 -5.89 -5.21
C GLU A 41 2.71 -5.47 -4.24
N LEU A 42 2.86 -4.31 -3.58
CA LEU A 42 1.85 -3.78 -2.66
C LEU A 42 1.51 -2.32 -3.00
N LEU A 43 0.24 -1.99 -2.90
CA LEU A 43 -0.24 -0.61 -2.74
C LEU A 43 -0.63 -0.40 -1.28
N ILE A 44 -0.22 0.72 -0.69
CA ILE A 44 -0.42 0.98 0.73
C ILE A 44 -1.04 2.36 0.90
N GLU A 45 -2.25 2.37 1.45
CA GLU A 45 -2.97 3.55 1.89
C GLU A 45 -2.73 3.77 3.38
N VAL A 46 -2.27 4.97 3.74
CA VAL A 46 -1.91 5.35 5.10
C VAL A 46 -2.88 6.40 5.63
N LYS A 47 -3.36 6.20 6.86
CA LYS A 47 -4.21 7.15 7.59
C LYS A 47 -3.50 7.63 8.84
N ALA A 48 -3.93 8.80 9.34
CA ALA A 48 -3.41 9.34 10.58
C ALA A 48 -3.69 8.39 11.76
N ILE A 49 -2.72 8.33 12.70
CA ILE A 49 -2.86 7.56 13.94
C ILE A 49 -4.09 8.08 14.69
N GLY A 50 -5.02 7.17 15.01
CA GLY A 50 -6.30 7.50 15.68
C GLY A 50 -7.52 7.56 14.77
N LEU A 51 -7.35 7.51 13.43
CA LEU A 51 -8.48 7.35 12.52
C LEU A 51 -8.88 5.87 12.37
N GLU A 52 -10.18 5.64 12.32
CA GLU A 52 -10.75 4.33 12.01
C GLU A 52 -10.45 3.94 10.55
N LEU A 53 -10.10 2.67 10.33
CA LEU A 53 -9.83 2.14 9.00
C LEU A 53 -11.11 1.62 8.35
N LYS A 54 -11.68 2.39 7.43
CA LYS A 54 -12.86 2.00 6.65
C LYS A 54 -12.46 1.37 5.34
N ASP A 55 -13.08 0.25 4.99
CA ASP A 55 -12.76 -0.51 3.78
C ASP A 55 -13.07 0.29 2.50
N THR A 56 -13.95 1.30 2.58
CA THR A 56 -14.21 2.24 1.49
C THR A 56 -12.97 3.04 1.05
N TYR A 57 -11.97 3.21 1.93
CA TYR A 57 -10.73 3.93 1.60
C TYR A 57 -9.86 3.21 0.58
N VAL A 58 -9.97 1.88 0.45
CA VAL A 58 -9.12 1.10 -0.48
C VAL A 58 -9.81 0.72 -1.77
N LYS A 59 -11.09 1.07 -1.96
CA LYS A 59 -11.86 0.64 -3.13
C LYS A 59 -11.16 1.01 -4.45
N GLN A 60 -10.69 2.25 -4.57
CA GLN A 60 -9.99 2.72 -5.77
C GLN A 60 -8.62 2.04 -5.96
N ALA A 61 -7.90 1.81 -4.86
CA ALA A 61 -6.61 1.12 -4.89
C ALA A 61 -6.76 -0.35 -5.30
N VAL A 62 -7.83 -1.04 -4.87
CA VAL A 62 -8.16 -2.41 -5.29
C VAL A 62 -8.48 -2.46 -6.78
N ASP A 63 -9.30 -1.53 -7.29
CA ASP A 63 -9.62 -1.46 -8.72
C ASP A 63 -8.36 -1.26 -9.57
N TYR A 64 -7.40 -0.45 -9.11
CA TYR A 64 -6.13 -0.30 -9.80
C TYR A 64 -5.24 -1.54 -9.70
N ALA A 65 -5.10 -2.10 -8.51
CA ALA A 65 -4.31 -3.31 -8.27
C ALA A 65 -4.77 -4.44 -9.18
N ALA A 66 -6.09 -4.60 -9.33
CA ALA A 66 -6.68 -5.52 -10.29
C ALA A 66 -6.22 -5.24 -11.74
N ASN A 67 -6.24 -3.97 -12.18
CA ASN A 67 -5.85 -3.61 -13.54
C ASN A 67 -4.34 -3.71 -13.83
N GLN A 68 -3.48 -3.73 -12.80
CA GLN A 68 -2.02 -3.82 -12.97
C GLN A 68 -1.42 -5.18 -12.58
N GLY A 69 -2.24 -6.13 -12.13
CA GLY A 69 -1.75 -7.41 -11.64
C GLY A 69 -0.96 -7.28 -10.32
N VAL A 70 -1.39 -6.38 -9.44
CA VAL A 70 -0.87 -6.27 -8.08
C VAL A 70 -1.74 -7.12 -7.16
N ASP A 71 -1.11 -8.02 -6.40
CA ASP A 71 -1.82 -9.05 -5.64
C ASP A 71 -2.45 -8.53 -4.34
N PHE A 72 -1.92 -7.43 -3.78
CA PHE A 72 -2.38 -6.92 -2.50
C PHE A 72 -2.49 -5.40 -2.41
N VAL A 73 -3.49 -4.97 -1.65
CA VAL A 73 -3.66 -3.60 -1.17
C VAL A 73 -3.68 -3.62 0.35
N VAL A 74 -3.02 -2.65 0.97
CA VAL A 74 -2.93 -2.51 2.43
C VAL A 74 -3.53 -1.17 2.85
N LEU A 75 -4.32 -1.19 3.91
CA LEU A 75 -4.79 0.00 4.62
C LEU A 75 -4.23 -0.01 6.04
N THR A 76 -3.54 1.06 6.43
CA THR A 76 -2.94 1.15 7.77
C THR A 76 -3.01 2.54 8.37
N ASN A 77 -3.07 2.61 9.70
CA ASN A 77 -2.82 3.85 10.46
C ASN A 77 -1.57 3.73 11.35
N GLY A 78 -0.69 2.77 11.07
CA GLY A 78 0.49 2.43 11.86
C GLY A 78 0.20 1.49 13.05
N LEU A 79 -1.01 1.52 13.61
CA LEU A 79 -1.41 0.63 14.71
C LEU A 79 -2.10 -0.65 14.21
N LEU A 80 -3.02 -0.51 13.25
CA LEU A 80 -3.72 -1.61 12.62
C LEU A 80 -3.35 -1.69 11.15
N TRP A 81 -3.10 -2.91 10.67
CA TRP A 81 -2.79 -3.21 9.28
C TRP A 81 -3.85 -4.15 8.71
N LYS A 82 -4.60 -3.69 7.70
CA LYS A 82 -5.57 -4.50 6.95
C LYS A 82 -4.98 -4.82 5.58
N ALA A 83 -4.77 -6.09 5.28
CA ALA A 83 -4.31 -6.56 3.97
C ALA A 83 -5.47 -7.17 3.18
N PHE A 84 -5.67 -6.70 1.95
CA PHE A 84 -6.70 -7.15 1.03
C PHE A 84 -6.02 -7.88 -0.13
N LYS A 85 -6.28 -9.18 -0.27
CA LYS A 85 -5.83 -9.95 -1.44
C LYS A 85 -6.77 -9.66 -2.60
N VAL A 86 -6.22 -9.24 -3.72
CA VAL A 86 -6.96 -9.03 -4.97
C VAL A 86 -7.11 -10.37 -5.68
N THR A 87 -8.35 -10.75 -5.98
CA THR A 87 -8.66 -12.01 -6.66
C THR A 87 -9.49 -11.74 -7.90
N PHE A 88 -9.07 -12.31 -9.03
CA PHE A 88 -9.82 -12.29 -10.28
C PHE A 88 -10.64 -13.58 -10.32
N THR A 89 -11.97 -13.45 -10.40
CA THR A 89 -12.88 -14.58 -10.64
C THR A 89 -13.52 -14.42 -11.99
#